data_AF-A0A3D2R0U8-F1
#
_entry.id   AF-A0A3D2R0U8-F1
#
_cell.length_a   1.000
_cell.length_b   1.000
_cell.length_c   1.000
_cell.angle_alpha   90.00
_cell.angle_beta   90.00
_cell.angle_gamma   90.00
#
_symmetry.space_group_name_H-M   'P 1'
#
loop_
_entity.id
_entity.type
_entity.pdbx_description
1 polymer ?
#
loop_
_entity_poly.entity_id
_entity_poly.type
_entity_poly.pdbx_seq_one_letter_code
_entity_poly.pdbx_strand_id
1 'polypeptide(L)' 'MDPLSQGVIGASLSQSTVKNKKFLVSAGVIGFLSGMAPDLDILIRSEQDPLLFLEFHRQFTHSLIFIPVG' A
#
# COMPACT_ATOMS: atom_id res chain seq x y z
N MET A 1 7.83 -2.66 5.82
CA MET A 1 9.08 -2.13 5.24
C MET A 1 9.10 -0.64 5.55
N ASP A 2 9.85 0.23 4.88
CA ASP A 2 9.60 1.67 5.01
C ASP A 2 8.49 2.11 4.03
N PRO A 3 7.36 2.64 4.52
CA PRO A 3 6.18 2.92 3.69
C PRO A 3 6.48 3.90 2.56
N LEU A 4 7.40 4.84 2.78
CA LEU A 4 7.78 5.84 1.78
C LEU A 4 8.45 5.21 0.56
N SER A 5 9.39 4.26 0.73
CA SER A 5 9.97 3.58 -0.42
C SER A 5 8.96 2.71 -1.15
N GLN A 6 8.05 2.04 -0.44
CA GLN A 6 7.00 1.26 -1.10
C GLN A 6 6.04 2.14 -1.91
N GLY A 7 5.67 3.31 -1.37
CA GLY A 7 4.89 4.31 -2.09
C GLY A 7 5.62 4.84 -3.33
N VAL A 8 6.92 5.15 -3.23
CA VAL A 8 7.70 5.63 -4.38
C VAL A 8 7.80 4.58 -5.47
N ILE A 9 7.99 3.31 -5.12
CA ILE A 9 8.01 2.20 -6.07
C ILE A 9 6.63 2.04 -6.73
N GLY A 10 5.55 2.04 -5.95
CA GLY A 10 4.18 1.96 -6.47
C GLY A 10 3.84 3.10 -7.42
N ALA A 11 4.19 4.35 -7.07
CA ALA A 11 4.00 5.52 -7.93
C ALA A 11 4.75 5.40 -9.27
N SER A 12 6.02 4.98 -9.20
CA SER A 12 6.89 4.84 -10.37
C SER A 12 6.40 3.74 -11.31
N LEU A 13 5.94 2.61 -10.75
CA LEU A 13 5.41 1.49 -11.53
C LEU A 13 4.10 1.89 -12.22
N SER A 14 3.16 2.50 -11.50
CA SER A 14 1.89 2.96 -12.07
C SER A 14 2.08 4.01 -13.16
N GLN A 15 3.00 4.96 -12.98
CA GLN A 15 3.34 5.96 -14.01
C GLN A 15 3.94 5.32 -15.28
N SER A 16 4.72 4.24 -15.15
CA SER A 16 5.33 3.54 -16.30
C SER A 16 4.30 2.92 -17.25
N THR A 17 3.11 2.59 -16.74
CA THR A 17 2.04 1.95 -17.53
C THR A 17 1.13 2.96 -18.25
N VAL A 18 1.21 4.25 -17.91
CA VAL A 18 0.33 5.29 -18.43
C VAL A 18 0.96 6.02 -19.60
N LYS A 19 0.34 5.90 -20.79
CA LYS A 19 0.78 6.59 -22.01
C LYS A 19 0.30 8.04 -22.11
N ASN A 20 -0.81 8.36 -21.46
CA ASN A 20 -1.45 9.68 -21.57
C ASN A 20 -1.03 10.58 -20.40
N LYS A 21 -0.35 11.68 -20.71
CA LYS A 21 0.18 12.63 -19.71
C LYS A 21 -0.90 13.21 -18.78
N LYS A 22 -2.17 13.26 -19.22
CA LYS A 22 -3.29 13.71 -18.38
C LYS A 22 -3.53 12.81 -17.16
N PHE A 23 -3.25 11.51 -17.26
CA PHE A 23 -3.47 10.53 -16.19
C PHE A 23 -2.20 10.19 -15.40
N LEU A 24 -1.08 10.81 -15.74
CA LEU A 24 0.23 10.48 -15.18
C LEU A 24 0.33 10.89 -13.70
N VAL A 25 -0.27 12.03 -13.33
CA VAL A 25 -0.35 12.48 -11.94
C VAL A 25 -1.31 11.59 -11.14
N SER A 26 -2.50 11.29 -11.67
CA SER A 26 -3.46 10.42 -10.98
C SER A 26 -2.92 9.00 -10.78
N ALA A 27 -2.24 8.44 -11.79
CA ALA A 27 -1.64 7.11 -11.68
C ALA A 27 -0.47 7.08 -10.68
N GLY A 28 0.33 8.15 -10.62
CA GLY A 28 1.36 8.28 -9.59
C GLY A 28 0.78 8.35 -8.18
N VAL A 29 -0.27 9.13 -7.96
CA VAL A 29 -0.93 9.24 -6.64
C VAL A 29 -1.60 7.93 -6.24
N ILE A 30 -2.32 7.28 -7.17
CA ILE A 30 -2.96 5.98 -6.90
C ILE A 30 -1.89 4.92 -6.61
N GLY A 31 -0.85 4.84 -7.44
CA GLY A 31 0.26 3.91 -7.22
C GLY A 31 1.02 4.15 -5.92
N PHE A 32 1.19 5.42 -5.53
CA PHE A 32 1.81 5.79 -4.25
C PHE A 32 0.97 5.30 -3.07
N LEU A 33 -0.34 5.53 -3.11
CA LEU A 33 -1.26 5.11 -2.06
C LEU A 33 -1.40 3.59 -2.00
N SER A 34 -1.48 2.92 -3.14
CA SER A 34 -1.50 1.46 -3.23
C SER A 34 -0.20 0.85 -2.71
N GLY A 35 0.96 1.40 -3.08
CA GLY A 35 2.26 0.96 -2.57
C GLY A 35 2.42 1.15 -1.07
N MET A 36 1.78 2.16 -0.46
CA MET A 36 1.78 2.37 0.99
C MET A 36 0.73 1.55 1.75
N ALA A 37 -0.27 0.99 1.07
CA ALA A 37 -1.39 0.27 1.68
C ALA A 37 -0.98 -0.95 2.54
N PRO A 38 0.00 -1.78 2.14
CA PRO A 38 0.39 -2.97 2.92
C PRO A 38 1.04 -2.65 4.27
N ASP A 39 1.67 -1.48 4.40
CA ASP A 39 2.36 -1.06 5.63
C ASP A 39 1.48 -0.12 6.52
N LEU A 40 0.27 0.24 6.08
CA LEU A 40 -0.66 1.11 6.82
C LEU A 40 -1.31 0.44 8.06
N ASP A 41 -1.10 -0.86 8.26
CA ASP A 41 -1.55 -1.64 9.42
C ASP A 41 -1.02 -1.11 10.76
N ILE A 42 0.02 -0.26 10.74
CA ILE A 42 0.56 0.44 11.91
C ILE A 42 -0.48 1.32 12.62
N LEU A 43 -1.54 1.73 11.91
CA LEU A 43 -2.64 2.49 12.49
C LEU A 43 -3.60 1.61 13.33
N ILE A 44 -3.56 0.29 13.15
CA ILE A 44 -4.34 -0.69 13.92
C ILE A 44 -3.46 -1.17 15.08
N ARG A 45 -3.47 -0.39 16.16
CA ARG A 45 -2.76 -0.73 17.41
C ARG A 45 -3.75 -0.71 18.57
N SER A 46 -3.76 -1.77 19.36
CA SER A 46 -4.48 -1.83 20.63
C SER A 46 -3.46 -1.85 21.76
N GLU A 47 -3.65 -0.99 22.76
CA GLU A 47 -2.80 -1.00 23.96
C GLU A 47 -3.08 -2.21 24.87
N GLN A 48 -4.23 -2.88 24.71
CA GLN A 48 -4.60 -4.06 25.48
C GLN A 48 -4.06 -5.37 24.88
N ASP A 49 -3.72 -5.38 23.59
CA ASP A 49 -3.21 -6.58 22.91
C ASP A 49 -2.09 -6.22 21.92
N PRO A 50 -0.81 -6.33 22.34
CA PRO A 50 0.35 -6.01 21.50
C PRO A 50 0.50 -6.92 20.27
N LEU A 51 -0.17 -8.09 20.26
CA LEU A 51 -0.09 -9.06 19.16
C LEU A 51 -1.10 -8.76 18.04
N LEU A 52 -2.10 -7.91 18.30
CA LEU A 52 -3.14 -7.53 17.33
C LEU A 52 -2.56 -6.94 16.04
N PHE A 53 -1.47 -6.17 16.15
CA PHE A 53 -0.76 -5.61 14.99
C PHE A 53 -0.19 -6.70 14.08
N LEU A 54 0.37 -7.78 14.64
CA LEU A 54 0.92 -8.89 13.86
C LEU A 54 -0.18 -9.72 13.18
N GLU A 55 -1.33 -9.87 13.85
CA GLU A 55 -2.49 -10.58 13.33
C GLU A 55 -3.09 -9.83 12.12
N PHE A 56 -3.28 -8.51 12.23
CA PHE A 56 -3.69 -7.67 11.12
C PHE A 56 -2.65 -7.62 9.99
N HIS A 57 -1.36 -7.49 10.31
CA HIS A 57 -0.30 -7.45 9.31
C HIS A 57 -0.16 -8.74 8.47
N ARG A 58 -0.51 -9.91 9.04
CA ARG A 58 -0.41 -11.20 8.33
C ARG A 58 -1.71 -11.70 7.73
N GLN A 59 -2.87 -11.40 8.30
CA GLN A 59 -4.16 -11.95 7.83
C GLN A 59 -5.00 -10.94 7.05
N PHE A 60 -4.86 -9.64 7.30
CA PHE A 60 -5.70 -8.61 6.67
C PHE A 60 -5.07 -8.07 5.38
N THR A 61 -3.81 -7.62 5.43
CA THR A 61 -3.09 -7.04 4.27
C THR A 61 -2.47 -8.05 3.32
N HIS A 62 -2.10 -9.24 3.81
CA HIS A 62 -1.54 -10.32 2.98
C HIS A 62 -2.60 -11.34 2.51
N SER A 63 -3.89 -11.03 2.64
CA SER A 63 -4.98 -11.86 2.12
C SER A 63 -4.99 -11.83 0.58
N LEU A 64 -5.17 -12.99 -0.06
CA LEU A 64 -5.22 -13.17 -1.52
C LEU A 64 -6.28 -12.27 -2.21
N ILE A 65 -7.29 -11.81 -1.46
CA ILE A 65 -8.36 -10.94 -1.95
C ILE A 65 -7.86 -9.50 -2.20
N PHE A 66 -6.79 -9.06 -1.51
CA PHE A 66 -6.24 -7.71 -1.67
C PHE A 66 -5.12 -7.61 -2.71
N ILE A 67 -4.54 -8.72 -3.16
CA ILE A 67 -3.53 -8.76 -4.24
C ILE A 67 -3.96 -8.02 -5.53
N PRO A 68 -5.22 -8.10 -6.02
CA PRO A 68 -5.61 -7.39 -7.24
C PRO A 68 -5.83 -5.87 -7.05
N VAL A 69 -5.85 -5.36 -5.82
CA VAL A 69 -6.12 -3.94 -5.50
C VAL A 69 -4.90 -3.24 -4.87
N GLY A 70 -3.95 -4.01 -4.31
CA GLY A 70 -2.66 -3.55 -3.78
C GLY A 70 -1.59 -3.37 -4.84
#